data_AF-A0A534WXQ0-F1
#
_entry.id   AF-A0A534WXQ0-F1
#
_cell.length_a   1.000
_cell.length_b   1.000
_cell.length_c   1.000
_cell.angle_alpha   90.00
_cell.angle_beta   90.00
_cell.angle_gamma   90.00
#
_symmetry.space_group_name_H-M   'P 1'
#
loop_
_entity.id
_entity.type
_entity.pdbx_description
1 polymer ?
#
loop_
_entity_poly.entity_id
_entity_poly.type
_entity_poly.pdbx_seq_one_letter_code
_entity_poly.pdbx_strand_id
1 'polypeptide(L)'
;MRSLTLAALGASLLLASAPVAFANCAKDDPTGSKVLAARQQASSTCPCATATKHGAYVKCVAGVADTLSSGTNPSLPKSCKGAVKKCAAHSTCGKSGTVTCCLTTAKGPKCKVKKDAAHCTAKQGTTGTCRSCCDACPAPGSGPSCSSITTTTTAPCGPPTGMIVKGSLTATPGRFNYNLTLGLPGANSACNTNFSGSHACTLADLQSAPASDLACLKDTAGMPVTSFWAIASDAATTPSLQQCEDDVAGGSGLNWEYATAHTASRGQKVSLDNTTGALGAVQSSVQCNISGNAWVGCCQ
;
A
#
# COMPACT_ATOMS: atom_id res chain seq x y z
N MET A 1 -39.15 -33.59 -43.95
CA MET A 1 -37.95 -32.73 -43.98
C MET A 1 -38.39 -31.27 -43.89
N ARG A 2 -38.32 -30.67 -42.69
CA ARG A 2 -38.64 -29.26 -42.43
C ARG A 2 -37.66 -28.75 -41.38
N SER A 3 -36.70 -27.94 -41.81
CA SER A 3 -35.79 -27.16 -40.97
C SER A 3 -36.53 -25.99 -40.32
N LEU A 4 -36.23 -25.68 -39.05
CA LEU A 4 -36.37 -24.35 -38.43
C LEU A 4 -35.80 -24.36 -36.99
N THR A 5 -35.11 -23.28 -36.63
CA THR A 5 -34.72 -22.68 -35.32
C THR A 5 -33.22 -22.33 -35.31
N LEU A 6 -32.76 -21.10 -35.58
CA LEU A 6 -32.94 -19.77 -34.95
C LEU A 6 -32.50 -19.68 -33.48
N ALA A 7 -31.29 -19.13 -33.33
CA ALA A 7 -30.83 -18.09 -32.39
C ALA A 7 -31.08 -18.24 -30.87
N ALA A 8 -29.97 -18.28 -30.11
CA ALA A 8 -29.95 -17.90 -28.69
C ALA A 8 -28.90 -16.79 -28.48
N LEU A 9 -29.36 -15.55 -28.32
CA LEU A 9 -28.59 -14.46 -27.72
C LEU A 9 -28.44 -14.75 -26.22
N GLY A 10 -27.20 -14.96 -25.77
CA GLY A 10 -26.88 -15.03 -24.34
C GLY A 10 -26.93 -13.64 -23.71
N ALA A 11 -28.02 -13.35 -22.99
CA ALA A 11 -28.15 -12.16 -22.15
C ALA A 11 -27.18 -12.28 -20.95
N SER A 12 -26.12 -11.48 -20.96
CA SER A 12 -25.20 -11.34 -19.82
C SER A 12 -25.90 -10.58 -18.69
N LEU A 13 -26.24 -11.30 -17.62
CA LEU A 13 -26.85 -10.73 -16.42
C LEU A 13 -25.74 -10.13 -15.53
N LEU A 14 -25.56 -8.81 -15.62
CA LEU A 14 -24.72 -8.03 -14.71
C LEU A 14 -25.37 -8.00 -13.31
N LEU A 15 -24.96 -8.89 -12.40
CA LEU A 15 -25.38 -8.82 -11.00
C LEU A 15 -24.61 -7.69 -10.30
N ALA A 16 -25.31 -6.58 -10.04
CA ALA A 16 -24.84 -5.49 -9.21
C ALA A 16 -24.66 -5.95 -7.75
N SER A 17 -23.43 -5.87 -7.25
CA SER A 17 -23.10 -6.08 -5.84
C SER A 17 -23.70 -4.95 -4.99
N ALA A 18 -24.65 -5.25 -4.12
CA ALA A 18 -25.22 -4.27 -3.20
C ALA A 18 -24.27 -3.98 -2.03
N PRO A 19 -23.81 -2.74 -1.83
CA PRO A 19 -23.08 -2.35 -0.63
C PRO A 19 -24.01 -2.39 0.60
N VAL A 20 -23.43 -2.59 1.78
CA VAL A 20 -24.15 -2.57 3.06
C VAL A 20 -24.75 -1.17 3.27
N ALA A 21 -26.04 -1.03 3.00
CA ALA A 21 -26.75 0.24 2.99
C ALA A 21 -27.16 0.69 4.41
N PHE A 22 -26.81 1.93 4.77
CA PHE A 22 -27.29 2.58 6.00
C PHE A 22 -28.45 3.52 5.63
N ALA A 23 -29.59 3.41 6.31
CA ALA A 23 -30.89 3.96 5.86
C ALA A 23 -30.89 5.44 5.40
N ASN A 24 -30.06 6.30 6.00
CA ASN A 24 -29.92 7.70 5.56
C ASN A 24 -28.82 7.90 4.51
N CYS A 25 -27.73 7.12 4.57
CA CYS A 25 -26.68 7.19 3.57
C CYS A 25 -27.13 6.61 2.22
N ALA A 26 -28.03 5.62 2.21
CA ALA A 26 -28.55 5.01 1.00
C ALA A 26 -29.28 6.01 0.08
N LYS A 27 -29.79 7.13 0.63
CA LYS A 27 -30.40 8.21 -0.15
C LYS A 27 -29.35 9.09 -0.83
N ASP A 28 -28.25 9.38 -0.14
CA ASP A 28 -27.22 10.33 -0.59
C ASP A 28 -26.02 9.66 -1.31
N ASP A 29 -25.88 8.35 -1.16
CA ASP A 29 -24.89 7.47 -1.78
C ASP A 29 -25.51 6.09 -2.08
N PRO A 30 -26.49 6.01 -3.01
CA PRO A 30 -27.24 4.78 -3.29
C PRO A 30 -26.35 3.65 -3.83
N THR A 31 -25.23 3.99 -4.46
CA THR A 31 -24.25 3.03 -4.98
C THR A 31 -23.13 2.74 -3.98
N GLY A 32 -23.08 3.42 -2.83
CA GLY A 32 -22.04 3.26 -1.82
C GLY A 32 -20.64 3.73 -2.25
N SER A 33 -20.52 4.41 -3.39
CA SER A 33 -19.24 4.76 -4.00
C SER A 33 -18.51 5.84 -3.20
N LYS A 34 -19.23 6.79 -2.60
CA LYS A 34 -18.63 7.84 -1.77
C LYS A 34 -18.14 7.27 -0.43
N VAL A 35 -18.90 6.35 0.16
CA VAL A 35 -18.46 5.60 1.35
C VAL A 35 -17.23 4.77 1.04
N LEU A 36 -17.19 4.10 -0.11
CA LEU A 36 -16.04 3.30 -0.53
C LEU A 36 -14.79 4.18 -0.72
N ALA A 37 -14.90 5.28 -1.46
CA ALA A 37 -13.79 6.23 -1.67
C ALA A 37 -13.28 6.82 -0.34
N ALA A 38 -14.19 7.21 0.56
CA ALA A 38 -13.80 7.69 1.88
C ALA A 38 -13.07 6.63 2.72
N ARG A 39 -13.44 5.36 2.58
CA ARG A 39 -12.76 4.25 3.26
C ARG A 39 -11.39 3.94 2.67
N GLN A 40 -11.23 4.09 1.35
CA GLN A 40 -9.93 3.98 0.69
C GLN A 40 -8.99 5.11 1.17
N GLN A 41 -9.46 6.35 1.22
CA GLN A 41 -8.70 7.49 1.76
C GLN A 41 -8.37 7.33 3.25
N ALA A 42 -9.31 6.79 4.04
CA ALA A 42 -9.03 6.47 5.44
C ALA A 42 -7.98 5.38 5.59
N SER A 43 -7.92 4.42 4.67
CA SER A 43 -6.94 3.33 4.70
C SER A 43 -5.53 3.80 4.32
N SER A 44 -5.40 4.79 3.44
CA SER A 44 -4.10 5.43 3.12
C SER A 44 -3.61 6.35 4.23
N THR A 45 -4.53 7.10 4.86
CA THR A 45 -4.18 8.08 5.91
C THR A 45 -3.96 7.40 7.28
N CYS A 46 -4.68 6.32 7.56
CA CYS A 46 -4.65 5.61 8.83
C CYS A 46 -4.22 4.15 8.60
N PRO A 47 -2.91 3.87 8.48
CA PRO A 47 -2.44 2.53 8.19
C PRO A 47 -2.81 1.55 9.32
N CYS A 48 -3.57 0.51 8.96
CA CYS A 48 -3.98 -0.55 9.88
C CYS A 48 -2.78 -1.31 10.47
N ALA A 49 -1.68 -1.42 9.71
CA ALA A 49 -0.46 -2.14 10.11
C ALA A 49 0.32 -1.45 11.24
N THR A 50 0.28 -0.12 11.29
CA THR A 50 0.99 0.67 12.31
C THR A 50 0.13 0.99 13.53
N ALA A 51 -1.18 0.67 13.46
CA ALA A 51 -2.07 0.86 14.58
C ALA A 51 -1.75 -0.13 15.70
N THR A 52 -1.19 0.36 16.81
CA THR A 52 -0.94 -0.44 18.02
C THR A 52 -2.15 -0.51 18.96
N LYS A 53 -3.11 0.42 18.81
CA LYS A 53 -4.35 0.48 19.60
C LYS A 53 -5.55 0.69 18.68
N HIS A 54 -6.56 -0.17 18.80
CA HIS A 54 -7.80 -0.07 18.02
C HIS A 54 -8.49 1.29 18.14
N GLY A 55 -8.56 1.86 19.34
CA GLY A 55 -9.17 3.17 19.56
C GLY A 55 -8.44 4.30 18.80
N ALA A 56 -7.11 4.22 18.67
CA ALA A 56 -6.33 5.19 17.92
C ALA A 56 -6.61 5.09 16.41
N TYR A 57 -6.71 3.87 15.88
CA TYR A 57 -7.12 3.64 14.50
C TYR A 57 -8.52 4.21 14.23
N VAL A 58 -9.51 3.88 15.07
CA VAL A 58 -10.88 4.38 14.91
C VAL A 58 -10.93 5.90 15.01
N LYS A 59 -10.15 6.51 15.90
CA LYS A 59 -10.06 7.97 16.04
C LYS A 59 -9.45 8.63 14.80
N CYS A 60 -8.39 8.03 14.23
CA CYS A 60 -7.79 8.49 12.98
C CYS A 60 -8.80 8.46 11.83
N VAL A 61 -9.46 7.31 11.62
CA VAL A 61 -10.48 7.16 10.56
C VAL A 61 -11.67 8.08 10.80
N ALA A 62 -12.05 8.30 12.06
CA ALA A 62 -13.09 9.25 12.41
C ALA A 62 -12.71 10.69 11.99
N GLY A 63 -11.46 11.10 12.21
CA GLY A 63 -10.93 12.39 11.77
C GLY A 63 -10.96 12.55 10.25
N VAL A 64 -10.53 11.52 9.50
CA VAL A 64 -10.63 11.53 8.03
C VAL A 64 -12.08 11.66 7.56
N ALA A 65 -12.99 10.88 8.16
CA ALA A 65 -14.42 10.96 7.84
C ALA A 65 -15.02 12.33 8.22
N ASP A 66 -14.53 12.97 9.29
CA ASP A 66 -14.91 14.32 9.67
C ASP A 66 -14.51 15.30 8.58
N THR A 67 -13.24 15.31 8.18
CA THR A 67 -12.68 16.17 7.11
C THR A 67 -13.41 16.00 5.79
N LEU A 68 -13.65 14.76 5.34
CA LEU A 68 -14.35 14.48 4.08
C LEU A 68 -15.83 14.88 4.10
N SER A 69 -16.41 15.03 5.30
CA SER A 69 -17.80 15.46 5.50
C SER A 69 -17.96 16.95 5.79
N SER A 70 -16.85 17.70 5.85
CA SER A 70 -16.82 19.13 6.11
C SER A 70 -17.00 19.96 4.82
N GLY A 71 -17.39 21.23 4.99
CA GLY A 71 -17.58 22.18 3.89
C GLY A 71 -18.99 22.19 3.29
N THR A 72 -19.18 23.04 2.28
CA THR A 72 -20.45 23.27 1.58
C THR A 72 -20.74 22.18 0.55
N ASN A 73 -19.69 21.59 -0.05
CA ASN A 73 -19.76 20.47 -1.00
C ASN A 73 -18.86 19.31 -0.52
N PRO A 74 -19.29 18.55 0.50
CA PRO A 74 -18.46 17.51 1.09
C PRO A 74 -18.31 16.30 0.14
N SER A 75 -17.09 15.76 0.06
CA SER A 75 -16.80 14.52 -0.70
C SER A 75 -17.51 13.30 -0.11
N LEU A 76 -17.82 13.32 1.18
CA LEU A 76 -18.64 12.33 1.88
C LEU A 76 -19.90 13.02 2.45
N PRO A 77 -21.12 12.62 2.05
CA PRO A 77 -22.34 13.15 2.65
C PRO A 77 -22.32 12.98 4.16
N LYS A 78 -22.78 14.00 4.91
CA LYS A 78 -22.80 13.96 6.38
C LYS A 78 -23.61 12.78 6.93
N SER A 79 -24.64 12.35 6.20
CA SER A 79 -25.43 11.14 6.48
C SER A 79 -24.63 9.82 6.37
N CYS A 80 -23.59 9.80 5.55
CA CYS A 80 -22.73 8.65 5.26
C CYS A 80 -21.50 8.54 6.18
N LYS A 81 -21.17 9.59 6.90
CA LYS A 81 -20.10 9.62 7.91
C LYS A 81 -20.18 8.47 8.91
N GLY A 82 -21.38 8.15 9.38
CA GLY A 82 -21.61 7.05 10.32
C GLY A 82 -21.23 5.69 9.75
N ALA A 83 -21.39 5.50 8.44
CA ALA A 83 -21.04 4.26 7.75
C ALA A 83 -19.53 4.00 7.82
N VAL A 84 -18.72 5.00 7.46
CA VAL A 84 -17.25 4.93 7.48
C VAL A 84 -16.73 4.65 8.88
N LYS A 85 -17.22 5.39 9.89
CA LYS A 85 -16.83 5.21 11.30
C LYS A 85 -17.21 3.83 11.82
N LYS A 86 -18.39 3.32 11.46
CA LYS A 86 -18.85 1.98 11.86
C LYS A 86 -17.98 0.89 11.24
N CYS A 87 -17.58 1.02 9.99
CA CYS A 87 -16.64 0.07 9.38
C CYS A 87 -15.30 0.02 10.11
N ALA A 88 -14.76 1.18 10.49
CA ALA A 88 -13.53 1.23 11.29
C ALA A 88 -13.71 0.59 12.68
N ALA A 89 -14.84 0.83 13.34
CA ALA A 89 -15.16 0.25 14.65
C ALA A 89 -15.32 -1.28 14.59
N HIS A 90 -15.82 -1.81 13.47
CA HIS A 90 -15.94 -3.24 13.22
C HIS A 90 -14.74 -3.82 12.45
N SER A 91 -13.56 -3.27 12.68
CA SER A 91 -12.30 -3.77 12.14
C SER A 91 -11.44 -4.49 13.18
N THR A 92 -10.48 -5.26 12.67
CA THR A 92 -9.39 -5.92 13.40
C THR A 92 -8.15 -5.02 13.54
N CYS A 93 -8.16 -3.83 12.93
CA CYS A 93 -7.02 -2.90 12.97
C CYS A 93 -6.72 -2.44 14.40
N GLY A 94 -5.46 -2.55 14.83
CA GLY A 94 -5.05 -2.30 16.20
C GLY A 94 -5.57 -3.30 17.24
N LYS A 95 -5.96 -4.51 16.80
CA LYS A 95 -6.29 -5.65 17.64
C LYS A 95 -5.49 -6.89 17.20
N SER A 96 -4.49 -7.27 17.97
CA SER A 96 -3.71 -8.49 17.72
C SER A 96 -4.57 -9.75 17.97
N GLY A 97 -4.44 -10.74 17.08
CA GLY A 97 -5.09 -12.06 17.22
C GLY A 97 -6.56 -12.12 16.81
N THR A 98 -7.24 -10.98 16.62
CA THR A 98 -8.67 -10.95 16.29
C THR A 98 -8.97 -11.21 14.82
N VAL A 99 -10.11 -11.84 14.55
CA VAL A 99 -10.59 -12.15 13.20
C VAL A 99 -11.96 -11.53 12.95
N THR A 100 -12.27 -11.22 11.70
CA THR A 100 -13.66 -11.00 11.29
C THR A 100 -14.35 -12.36 11.18
N CYS A 101 -15.62 -12.42 11.58
CA CYS A 101 -16.40 -13.65 11.65
C CYS A 101 -17.77 -13.42 11.06
N CYS A 102 -18.08 -14.15 10.00
CA CYS A 102 -19.35 -14.14 9.30
C CYS A 102 -20.26 -15.21 9.91
N LEU A 103 -21.31 -14.76 10.57
CA LEU A 103 -22.30 -15.62 11.22
C LEU A 103 -23.56 -15.62 10.37
N THR A 104 -24.06 -16.79 10.00
CA THR A 104 -25.38 -16.93 9.41
C THR A 104 -26.40 -16.94 10.55
N THR A 105 -27.33 -15.99 10.57
CA THR A 105 -28.41 -15.96 11.57
C THR A 105 -29.75 -16.11 10.88
N ALA A 106 -30.80 -16.50 11.62
CA ALA A 106 -32.16 -16.59 11.10
C ALA A 106 -32.69 -15.27 10.48
N LYS A 107 -32.06 -14.13 10.83
CA LYS A 107 -32.37 -12.79 10.31
C LYS A 107 -31.41 -12.33 9.19
N GLY A 108 -30.57 -13.23 8.67
CA GLY A 108 -29.56 -12.96 7.65
C GLY A 108 -28.11 -13.01 8.15
N PRO A 109 -27.13 -12.83 7.24
CA PRO A 109 -25.72 -12.84 7.58
C PRO A 109 -25.32 -11.65 8.45
N LYS A 110 -24.47 -11.89 9.45
CA LYS A 110 -23.92 -10.85 10.33
C LYS A 110 -22.42 -11.01 10.48
N CYS A 111 -21.68 -9.93 10.28
CA CYS A 111 -20.26 -9.90 10.62
C CYS A 111 -20.04 -9.45 12.07
N LYS A 112 -19.15 -10.14 12.78
CA LYS A 112 -18.64 -9.75 14.11
C LYS A 112 -17.12 -9.89 14.15
N VAL A 113 -16.44 -9.05 14.93
CA VAL A 113 -15.03 -9.27 15.27
C VAL A 113 -14.96 -10.22 16.47
N LYS A 114 -14.14 -11.27 16.36
CA LYS A 114 -13.94 -12.30 17.38
C LYS A 114 -12.49 -12.38 17.83
N LYS A 115 -12.26 -12.94 19.01
CA LYS A 115 -10.94 -13.11 19.62
C LYS A 115 -9.98 -13.86 18.71
N ASP A 116 -10.45 -14.90 18.03
CA ASP A 116 -9.68 -15.76 17.13
C ASP A 116 -10.65 -16.60 16.25
N ALA A 117 -10.08 -17.42 15.36
CA ALA A 117 -10.82 -18.30 14.46
C ALA A 117 -11.66 -19.37 15.19
N ALA A 118 -11.16 -19.93 16.30
CA ALA A 118 -11.86 -20.96 17.06
C ALA A 118 -13.15 -20.41 17.69
N HIS A 119 -13.13 -19.17 18.18
CA HIS A 119 -14.34 -18.50 18.70
C HIS A 119 -15.35 -18.13 17.60
N CYS A 120 -14.90 -18.07 16.34
CA CYS A 120 -15.78 -17.90 15.21
C CYS A 120 -16.50 -19.20 14.86
N THR A 121 -15.74 -20.29 14.68
CA THR A 121 -16.29 -21.61 14.32
C THR A 121 -17.15 -22.20 15.45
N ALA A 122 -16.82 -21.94 16.71
CA ALA A 122 -17.65 -22.32 17.87
C ALA A 122 -19.06 -21.70 17.85
N LYS A 123 -19.29 -20.65 17.06
CA LYS A 123 -20.60 -20.03 16.83
C LYS A 123 -21.17 -20.33 15.44
N GLN A 124 -20.67 -21.38 14.79
CA GLN A 124 -21.05 -21.79 13.44
C GLN A 124 -20.81 -20.68 12.40
N GLY A 125 -19.82 -19.83 12.64
CA GLY A 125 -19.41 -18.78 11.73
C GLY A 125 -18.19 -19.16 10.90
N THR A 126 -18.03 -18.49 9.76
CA THR A 126 -16.83 -18.58 8.92
C THR A 126 -15.93 -17.37 9.17
N THR A 127 -14.62 -17.61 9.24
CA THR A 127 -13.65 -16.51 9.36
C THR A 127 -13.63 -15.71 8.07
N GLY A 128 -13.81 -14.39 8.19
CA GLY A 128 -13.75 -13.48 7.08
C GLY A 128 -12.31 -13.24 6.64
N THR A 129 -12.12 -13.00 5.33
CA THR A 129 -10.83 -12.71 4.72
C THR A 129 -10.53 -11.23 4.65
N CYS A 130 -11.33 -10.35 5.25
CA CYS A 130 -11.08 -8.90 5.28
C CYS A 130 -10.87 -8.38 6.69
N ARG A 131 -10.06 -7.32 6.84
CA ARG A 131 -9.78 -6.69 8.14
C ARG A 131 -10.98 -5.95 8.72
N SER A 132 -11.94 -5.56 7.88
CA SER A 132 -13.17 -4.85 8.24
C SER A 132 -14.40 -5.70 7.92
N CYS A 133 -15.35 -5.75 8.85
CA CYS A 133 -16.62 -6.41 8.65
C CYS A 133 -17.47 -5.87 7.50
N CYS A 134 -17.22 -4.63 7.05
CA CYS A 134 -17.92 -4.07 5.91
C CYS A 134 -17.55 -4.73 4.58
N ASP A 135 -16.44 -5.49 4.53
CA ASP A 135 -15.97 -6.18 3.32
C ASP A 135 -15.84 -7.69 3.53
N ALA A 136 -15.75 -8.14 4.80
CA ALA A 136 -15.40 -9.51 5.16
C ALA A 136 -16.48 -10.57 4.85
N CYS A 137 -17.74 -10.16 4.76
CA CYS A 137 -18.88 -11.07 4.65
C CYS A 137 -19.75 -10.72 3.42
N PRO A 138 -19.24 -10.94 2.20
CA PRO A 138 -20.06 -10.87 0.99
C PRO A 138 -21.14 -11.96 1.02
N ALA A 139 -22.18 -11.79 0.20
CA ALA A 139 -23.17 -12.85 -0.04
C ALA A 139 -22.46 -14.13 -0.57
N PRO A 140 -22.99 -15.34 -0.30
CA PRO A 140 -22.42 -16.57 -0.83
C PRO A 140 -22.22 -16.47 -2.35
N GLY A 141 -21.00 -16.72 -2.83
CA GLY A 141 -20.67 -16.69 -4.26
C GLY A 141 -20.11 -15.37 -4.81
N SER A 142 -20.06 -14.29 -4.02
CA SER A 142 -19.62 -12.97 -4.54
C SER A 142 -18.15 -12.61 -4.28
N GLY A 143 -17.39 -13.45 -3.55
CA GLY A 143 -16.00 -13.15 -3.20
C GLY A 143 -15.83 -11.90 -2.30
N PRO A 144 -14.75 -11.79 -1.52
CA PRO A 144 -14.51 -10.60 -0.70
C PRO A 144 -14.28 -9.36 -1.59
N SER A 145 -14.85 -8.20 -1.21
CA SER A 145 -14.61 -6.91 -1.88
C SER A 145 -13.32 -6.22 -1.43
N CYS A 146 -12.50 -6.91 -0.64
CA CYS A 146 -11.21 -6.45 -0.17
C CYS A 146 -10.10 -7.34 -0.74
N SER A 147 -8.87 -6.83 -0.76
CA SER A 147 -7.68 -7.67 -0.84
C SER A 147 -7.69 -8.63 0.36
N SER A 148 -7.75 -9.93 0.09
CA SER A 148 -7.78 -10.98 1.11
C SER A 148 -6.63 -10.82 2.10
N ILE A 149 -6.91 -11.05 3.39
CA ILE A 149 -5.87 -11.26 4.39
C ILE A 149 -5.30 -12.65 4.08
N THR A 150 -4.18 -12.68 3.38
CA THR A 150 -3.32 -13.85 3.46
C THR A 150 -2.73 -13.82 4.86
N THR A 151 -3.13 -14.76 5.73
CA THR A 151 -2.38 -15.04 6.95
C THR A 151 -1.05 -15.64 6.51
N THR A 152 -0.08 -14.78 6.22
CA THR A 152 1.32 -15.17 6.15
C THR A 152 1.71 -15.56 7.57
N THR A 153 1.69 -16.87 7.84
CA THR A 153 2.55 -17.43 8.89
C THR A 153 3.95 -16.89 8.63
N THR A 154 4.43 -16.04 9.53
CA THR A 154 5.78 -15.49 9.51
C THR A 154 6.73 -16.67 9.67
N ALA A 155 7.19 -17.23 8.55
CA ALA A 155 8.37 -18.07 8.57
C ALA A 155 9.54 -17.20 9.07
N PRO A 156 10.47 -17.75 9.87
CA PRO A 156 11.73 -17.06 10.13
C PRO A 156 12.33 -16.69 8.78
N CYS A 157 12.63 -15.41 8.57
CA CYS A 157 13.24 -14.97 7.32
C CYS A 157 14.49 -15.80 7.03
N GLY A 158 14.47 -16.51 5.91
CA GLY A 158 15.71 -17.00 5.31
C GLY A 158 16.57 -15.81 4.87
N PRO A 159 17.90 -15.98 4.78
CA PRO A 159 18.76 -14.96 4.20
C PRO A 159 18.31 -14.64 2.75
N PRO A 160 18.47 -13.39 2.28
CA PRO A 160 18.11 -13.00 0.92
C PRO A 160 18.76 -13.93 -0.11
N THR A 161 17.99 -14.33 -1.13
CA THR A 161 18.48 -15.25 -2.16
C THR A 161 19.52 -14.63 -3.09
N GLY A 162 19.53 -13.30 -3.22
CA GLY A 162 20.53 -12.58 -3.99
C GLY A 162 20.42 -12.82 -5.51
N MET A 163 19.22 -13.10 -6.02
CA MET A 163 19.01 -13.40 -7.44
C MET A 163 19.10 -12.15 -8.32
N ILE A 164 18.37 -11.10 -7.95
CA ILE A 164 18.39 -9.78 -8.57
C ILE A 164 19.02 -8.78 -7.61
N VAL A 165 18.51 -8.67 -6.38
CA VAL A 165 19.06 -7.73 -5.39
C VAL A 165 20.08 -8.45 -4.50
N LYS A 166 21.35 -8.11 -4.65
CA LYS A 166 22.47 -8.67 -3.86
C LYS A 166 22.56 -8.10 -2.46
N GLY A 167 22.05 -6.88 -2.26
CA GLY A 167 22.17 -6.18 -0.99
C GLY A 167 21.73 -4.73 -1.08
N SER A 168 22.08 -3.94 -0.07
CA SER A 168 21.76 -2.51 -0.04
C SER A 168 22.86 -1.69 0.63
N LEU A 169 23.10 -0.50 0.11
CA LEU A 169 23.95 0.52 0.73
C LEU A 169 23.19 1.27 1.81
N THR A 170 23.91 1.88 2.75
CA THR A 170 23.31 2.69 3.82
C THR A 170 22.39 3.79 3.29
N ALA A 171 21.34 4.08 4.06
CA ALA A 171 20.39 5.13 3.74
C ALA A 171 21.08 6.50 3.59
N THR A 172 20.75 7.21 2.52
CA THR A 172 21.32 8.51 2.18
C THR A 172 20.21 9.50 1.86
N PRO A 173 20.45 10.82 2.04
CA PRO A 173 19.72 11.84 1.33
C PRO A 173 19.74 11.57 -0.17
N GLY A 174 18.71 12.05 -0.88
CA GLY A 174 18.50 11.64 -2.26
C GLY A 174 19.60 12.06 -3.21
N ARG A 175 20.42 13.08 -2.89
CA ARG A 175 21.68 13.33 -3.60
C ARG A 175 22.73 12.33 -3.13
N PHE A 176 22.67 11.11 -3.64
CA PHE A 176 23.57 10.03 -3.24
C PHE A 176 25.02 10.52 -3.25
N ASN A 177 25.71 10.35 -2.12
CA ASN A 177 27.13 10.64 -2.03
C ASN A 177 27.81 9.43 -1.42
N TYR A 178 28.37 8.59 -2.28
CA TYR A 178 29.10 7.41 -1.88
C TYR A 178 30.56 7.57 -2.30
N ASN A 179 31.49 7.36 -1.37
CA ASN A 179 32.93 7.49 -1.62
C ASN A 179 33.33 8.79 -2.34
N LEU A 180 32.75 9.94 -1.90
CA LEU A 180 32.99 11.27 -2.46
C LEU A 180 32.54 11.43 -3.94
N THR A 181 31.84 10.44 -4.48
CA THR A 181 31.31 10.46 -5.85
C THR A 181 29.79 10.62 -5.80
N LEU A 182 29.31 11.55 -6.61
CA LEU A 182 27.92 11.94 -6.64
C LEU A 182 27.05 11.03 -7.50
N GLY A 183 25.82 10.79 -7.06
CA GLY A 183 24.75 10.22 -7.87
C GLY A 183 24.99 8.77 -8.28
N LEU A 184 24.48 8.41 -9.46
CA LEU A 184 24.52 7.05 -9.99
C LEU A 184 25.95 6.48 -10.15
N PRO A 185 26.96 7.23 -10.63
CA PRO A 185 28.34 6.73 -10.68
C PRO A 185 28.89 6.34 -9.30
N GLY A 186 28.62 7.14 -8.28
CA GLY A 186 29.05 6.85 -6.90
C GLY A 186 28.33 5.64 -6.32
N ALA A 187 27.01 5.55 -6.53
CA ALA A 187 26.20 4.42 -6.11
C ALA A 187 26.62 3.11 -6.79
N ASN A 188 26.87 3.12 -8.11
CA ASN A 188 27.37 1.97 -8.85
C ASN A 188 28.73 1.50 -8.33
N SER A 189 29.66 2.42 -8.11
CA SER A 189 30.98 2.11 -7.55
C SER A 189 30.86 1.49 -6.15
N ALA A 190 30.03 2.07 -5.28
CA ALA A 190 29.83 1.57 -3.93
C ALA A 190 29.11 0.21 -3.90
N CYS A 191 28.13 -0.01 -4.78
CA CYS A 191 27.50 -1.31 -4.95
C CYS A 191 28.52 -2.35 -5.37
N ASN A 192 29.30 -2.11 -6.43
CA ASN A 192 30.33 -3.04 -6.87
C ASN A 192 31.41 -3.32 -5.80
N THR A 193 31.71 -2.34 -4.95
CA THR A 193 32.67 -2.48 -3.86
C THR A 193 32.16 -3.39 -2.74
N ASN A 194 30.88 -3.26 -2.36
CA ASN A 194 30.28 -4.04 -1.27
C ASN A 194 29.70 -5.39 -1.74
N PHE A 195 29.28 -5.45 -3.00
CA PHE A 195 28.68 -6.61 -3.66
C PHE A 195 29.27 -6.71 -5.07
N SER A 196 30.26 -7.59 -5.23
CA SER A 196 31.02 -7.72 -6.48
C SER A 196 30.13 -7.98 -7.70
N GLY A 197 30.33 -7.22 -8.78
CA GLY A 197 29.58 -7.36 -10.02
C GLY A 197 28.18 -6.73 -9.97
N SER A 198 27.87 -5.94 -8.94
CA SER A 198 26.59 -5.26 -8.82
C SER A 198 26.68 -3.78 -9.18
N HIS A 199 25.51 -3.19 -9.47
CA HIS A 199 25.29 -1.78 -9.73
C HIS A 199 24.07 -1.29 -8.94
N ALA A 200 23.82 0.01 -8.90
CA ALA A 200 22.65 0.54 -8.21
C ALA A 200 21.37 0.07 -8.92
N CYS A 201 20.47 -0.58 -8.18
CA CYS A 201 19.21 -1.08 -8.72
C CYS A 201 18.37 0.05 -9.31
N THR A 202 17.88 -0.12 -10.52
CA THR A 202 16.80 0.70 -11.05
C THR A 202 15.46 0.32 -10.39
N LEU A 203 14.45 1.18 -10.54
CA LEU A 203 13.09 0.87 -10.12
C LEU A 203 12.57 -0.39 -10.81
N ALA A 204 12.93 -0.62 -12.08
CA ALA A 204 12.55 -1.83 -12.81
C ALA A 204 13.22 -3.09 -12.22
N ASP A 205 14.48 -3.00 -11.78
CA ASP A 205 15.16 -4.12 -11.12
C ASP A 205 14.50 -4.44 -9.78
N LEU A 206 14.19 -3.41 -8.99
CA LEU A 206 13.48 -3.58 -7.72
C LEU A 206 12.09 -4.21 -7.92
N GLN A 207 11.35 -3.80 -8.95
CA GLN A 207 10.02 -4.32 -9.26
C GLN A 207 10.05 -5.76 -9.82
N SER A 208 11.13 -6.13 -10.51
CA SER A 208 11.32 -7.49 -11.04
C SER A 208 11.95 -8.45 -10.03
N ALA A 209 12.58 -7.92 -8.97
CA ALA A 209 13.17 -8.71 -7.90
C ALA A 209 12.13 -9.60 -7.20
N PRO A 210 12.45 -10.88 -6.94
CA PRO A 210 11.60 -11.72 -6.13
C PRO A 210 11.53 -11.18 -4.70
N ALA A 211 10.38 -11.31 -4.04
CA ALA A 211 10.19 -10.86 -2.66
C ALA A 211 11.22 -11.47 -1.69
N SER A 212 11.77 -12.65 -2.01
CA SER A 212 12.84 -13.30 -1.25
C SER A 212 14.18 -12.55 -1.26
N ASP A 213 14.43 -11.67 -2.23
CA ASP A 213 15.63 -10.82 -2.26
C ASP A 213 15.46 -9.55 -1.41
N LEU A 214 14.22 -9.13 -1.17
CA LEU A 214 13.86 -7.89 -0.48
C LEU A 214 13.42 -8.11 0.97
N ALA A 215 12.91 -9.30 1.29
CA ALA A 215 12.51 -9.67 2.64
C ALA A 215 13.74 -9.74 3.56
N CYS A 216 13.60 -9.15 4.74
CA CYS A 216 14.60 -9.06 5.80
C CYS A 216 15.95 -8.49 5.35
N LEU A 217 15.93 -7.71 4.27
CA LEU A 217 17.12 -7.06 3.73
C LEU A 217 17.68 -6.07 4.74
N LYS A 218 18.99 -6.16 4.94
CA LYS A 218 19.76 -5.21 5.75
C LYS A 218 20.75 -4.48 4.86
N ASP A 219 21.04 -3.24 5.21
CA ASP A 219 22.12 -2.51 4.57
C ASP A 219 23.50 -2.97 5.06
N THR A 220 24.56 -2.40 4.47
CA THR A 220 25.95 -2.67 4.85
C THR A 220 26.30 -2.28 6.30
N ALA A 221 25.46 -1.50 6.97
CA ALA A 221 25.57 -1.19 8.40
C ALA A 221 24.70 -2.10 9.30
N GLY A 222 24.00 -3.08 8.72
CA GLY A 222 23.14 -4.01 9.43
C GLY A 222 21.75 -3.46 9.79
N MET A 223 21.39 -2.29 9.27
CA MET A 223 20.08 -1.67 9.51
C MET A 223 19.02 -2.24 8.56
N PRO A 224 17.78 -2.48 9.03
CA PRO A 224 16.71 -2.99 8.20
C PRO A 224 16.30 -1.97 7.13
N VAL A 225 16.23 -2.43 5.88
CA VAL A 225 15.87 -1.59 4.73
C VAL A 225 14.36 -1.43 4.67
N THR A 226 13.87 -0.20 4.66
CA THR A 226 12.41 0.09 4.67
C THR A 226 11.93 0.94 3.49
N SER A 227 12.85 1.41 2.64
CA SER A 227 12.53 2.12 1.40
C SER A 227 13.73 2.17 0.48
N PHE A 228 13.50 2.36 -0.82
CA PHE A 228 14.56 2.62 -1.79
C PHE A 228 14.28 3.90 -2.55
N TRP A 229 15.35 4.60 -2.94
CA TRP A 229 15.24 5.61 -3.96
C TRP A 229 14.87 4.99 -5.31
N ALA A 230 13.98 5.66 -6.04
CA ALA A 230 13.57 5.22 -7.37
C ALA A 230 14.60 5.71 -8.40
N ILE A 231 15.44 4.79 -8.86
CA ILE A 231 16.54 5.05 -9.79
C ILE A 231 16.13 4.61 -11.20
N ALA A 232 16.57 5.33 -12.21
CA ALA A 232 16.48 5.00 -13.62
C ALA A 232 17.89 4.71 -14.13
N SER A 233 17.99 3.81 -15.11
CA SER A 233 19.25 3.42 -15.74
C SER A 233 19.98 4.59 -16.41
N ASP A 234 19.23 5.58 -16.90
CA ASP A 234 19.77 6.83 -17.42
C ASP A 234 18.91 8.02 -16.97
N ALA A 235 19.49 8.80 -16.06
CA ALA A 235 18.93 10.03 -15.53
C ALA A 235 18.75 11.11 -16.62
N ALA A 236 19.54 11.07 -17.70
CA ALA A 236 19.53 12.08 -18.77
C ALA A 236 18.48 11.82 -19.85
N THR A 237 18.07 10.56 -20.07
CA THR A 237 17.09 10.18 -21.12
C THR A 237 15.76 9.68 -20.58
N THR A 238 15.63 9.49 -19.26
CA THR A 238 14.39 9.06 -18.60
C THR A 238 13.85 10.14 -17.64
N PRO A 239 13.26 11.25 -18.15
CA PRO A 239 12.82 12.39 -17.35
C PRO A 239 11.61 12.12 -16.43
N SER A 240 11.07 10.90 -16.41
CA SER A 240 9.88 10.55 -15.63
C SER A 240 10.18 10.17 -14.16
N LEU A 241 11.44 9.86 -13.84
CA LEU A 241 11.89 9.55 -12.48
C LEU A 241 12.73 10.73 -11.98
N GLN A 242 12.11 11.60 -11.19
CA GLN A 242 12.83 12.71 -10.56
C GLN A 242 13.87 12.12 -9.60
N GLN A 243 15.13 12.29 -9.95
CA GLN A 243 16.30 11.79 -9.24
C GLN A 243 16.94 12.95 -8.50
N CYS A 244 16.19 13.55 -7.56
CA CYS A 244 16.59 14.77 -6.89
C CYS A 244 16.97 15.86 -7.87
N GLU A 245 16.03 16.14 -8.75
CA GLU A 245 16.11 17.15 -9.80
C GLU A 245 15.98 18.55 -9.17
N ASP A 246 16.85 19.49 -9.54
CA ASP A 246 16.66 20.91 -9.23
C ASP A 246 15.61 21.53 -10.17
N ASP A 247 14.34 21.35 -9.80
CA ASP A 247 13.18 21.83 -10.55
C ASP A 247 12.64 23.19 -10.03
N VAL A 248 13.48 23.97 -9.34
CA VAL A 248 13.17 25.36 -8.98
C VAL A 248 13.11 26.22 -10.24
N ALA A 249 12.24 27.23 -10.28
CA ALA A 249 12.25 28.22 -11.36
C ALA A 249 13.62 28.92 -11.44
N GLY A 250 14.39 28.63 -12.49
CA GLY A 250 15.78 29.10 -12.68
C GLY A 250 16.86 28.14 -12.16
N GLY A 251 16.48 26.94 -11.69
CA GLY A 251 17.38 25.84 -11.35
C GLY A 251 17.95 25.14 -12.58
N SER A 252 18.92 24.24 -12.38
CA SER A 252 19.62 23.57 -13.48
C SER A 252 18.78 22.53 -14.22
N GLY A 253 17.70 22.02 -13.62
CA GLY A 253 16.94 20.88 -14.15
C GLY A 253 17.76 19.59 -14.21
N LEU A 254 18.92 19.55 -13.56
CA LEU A 254 19.81 18.39 -13.56
C LEU A 254 19.52 17.50 -12.35
N ASN A 255 19.67 16.20 -12.56
CA ASN A 255 19.55 15.19 -11.52
C ASN A 255 20.74 15.24 -10.56
N TRP A 256 20.47 14.95 -9.29
CA TRP A 256 21.46 14.93 -8.20
C TRP A 256 22.10 16.29 -7.87
N GLU A 257 21.49 17.39 -8.28
CA GLU A 257 21.90 18.73 -7.87
C GLU A 257 21.00 19.30 -6.76
N TYR A 258 21.61 20.07 -5.86
CA TYR A 258 20.87 20.85 -4.89
C TYR A 258 20.72 22.26 -5.42
N ALA A 259 19.48 22.76 -5.46
CA ALA A 259 19.20 24.17 -5.72
C ALA A 259 20.02 25.06 -4.78
N THR A 260 20.45 26.22 -5.26
CA THR A 260 21.20 27.25 -4.51
C THR A 260 20.47 27.73 -3.25
N ALA A 261 19.16 27.43 -3.12
CA ALA A 261 18.33 27.76 -1.97
C ALA A 261 17.91 26.54 -1.11
N HIS A 262 18.44 25.33 -1.35
CA HIS A 262 18.18 24.09 -0.59
C HIS A 262 16.71 23.68 -0.43
N THR A 263 15.77 24.28 -1.17
CA THR A 263 14.33 24.25 -0.81
C THR A 263 13.42 23.46 -1.75
N ALA A 264 13.90 22.95 -2.91
CA ALA A 264 12.99 22.23 -3.81
C ALA A 264 13.52 21.04 -4.62
N SER A 265 14.73 20.49 -4.39
CA SER A 265 15.12 19.27 -5.12
C SER A 265 14.17 18.11 -4.77
N ARG A 266 13.42 17.61 -5.76
CA ARG A 266 12.39 16.57 -5.60
C ARG A 266 12.87 15.23 -6.14
N GLY A 267 12.58 14.20 -5.37
CA GLY A 267 12.94 12.81 -5.68
C GLY A 267 11.73 11.89 -5.63
N GLN A 268 11.92 10.68 -6.15
CA GLN A 268 10.97 9.59 -6.03
C GLN A 268 11.56 8.44 -5.19
N LYS A 269 10.73 7.79 -4.37
CA LYS A 269 11.12 6.60 -3.58
C LYS A 269 10.01 5.56 -3.54
N VAL A 270 10.35 4.32 -3.27
CA VAL A 270 9.41 3.22 -3.01
C VAL A 270 9.56 2.74 -1.57
N SER A 271 8.44 2.44 -0.93
CA SER A 271 8.47 1.80 0.39
C SER A 271 8.73 0.30 0.25
N LEU A 272 9.41 -0.29 1.23
CA LEU A 272 9.62 -1.72 1.34
C LEU A 272 9.03 -2.21 2.67
N ASP A 273 8.11 -3.16 2.61
CA ASP A 273 7.79 -3.98 3.77
C ASP A 273 8.90 -5.01 3.95
N ASN A 274 9.85 -4.68 4.84
CA ASN A 274 11.00 -5.52 5.14
C ASN A 274 10.60 -6.91 5.66
N THR A 275 9.37 -7.13 6.12
CA THR A 275 8.94 -8.46 6.57
C THR A 275 8.54 -9.36 5.41
N THR A 276 7.93 -8.77 4.38
CA THR A 276 7.31 -9.53 3.27
C THR A 276 8.07 -9.41 1.95
N GLY A 277 9.00 -8.45 1.84
CA GLY A 277 9.68 -8.13 0.58
C GLY A 277 8.80 -7.33 -0.39
N ALA A 278 7.61 -6.90 0.04
CA ALA A 278 6.67 -6.20 -0.83
C ALA A 278 7.05 -4.72 -1.01
N LEU A 279 7.15 -4.28 -2.27
CA LEU A 279 7.30 -2.87 -2.60
C LEU A 279 5.95 -2.17 -2.63
N GLY A 280 5.90 -0.97 -2.06
CA GLY A 280 4.75 -0.08 -2.15
C GLY A 280 4.75 0.76 -3.43
N ALA A 281 3.72 1.58 -3.59
CA ALA A 281 3.64 2.54 -4.69
C ALA A 281 4.79 3.55 -4.66
N VAL A 282 5.17 4.05 -5.84
CA VAL A 282 6.15 5.14 -5.99
C VAL A 282 5.59 6.40 -5.33
N GLN A 283 6.37 6.96 -4.41
CA GLN A 283 6.10 8.24 -3.76
C GLN A 283 6.84 9.33 -4.54
N SER A 284 6.11 10.34 -5.01
CA SER A 284 6.65 11.48 -5.74
C SER A 284 6.77 12.73 -4.87
N SER A 285 7.48 13.74 -5.39
CA SER A 285 7.67 15.04 -4.75
C SER A 285 8.31 14.98 -3.36
N VAL A 286 9.18 13.98 -3.13
CA VAL A 286 9.90 13.83 -1.86
C VAL A 286 11.06 14.81 -1.83
N GLN A 287 11.12 15.72 -0.85
CA GLN A 287 12.25 16.65 -0.77
C GLN A 287 13.53 15.92 -0.40
N CYS A 288 14.51 15.92 -1.30
CA CYS A 288 15.73 15.11 -1.16
C CYS A 288 16.66 15.52 -0.02
N ASN A 289 16.51 16.74 0.50
CA ASN A 289 17.32 17.29 1.59
C ASN A 289 16.64 17.19 2.98
N ILE A 290 15.31 17.03 3.04
CA ILE A 290 14.53 17.22 4.28
C ILE A 290 13.49 16.10 4.54
N SER A 291 13.00 15.40 3.50
CA SER A 291 11.93 14.39 3.62
C SER A 291 12.41 12.96 3.96
N GLY A 292 13.64 12.84 4.48
CA GLY A 292 14.20 11.61 5.03
C GLY A 292 15.14 10.84 4.09
N ASN A 293 15.99 10.01 4.70
CA ASN A 293 16.93 9.14 3.99
C ASN A 293 16.19 7.91 3.43
N ALA A 294 16.62 7.43 2.26
CA ALA A 294 16.23 6.13 1.74
C ALA A 294 17.47 5.36 1.25
N TRP A 295 17.31 4.06 1.07
CA TRP A 295 18.42 3.18 0.71
C TRP A 295 18.62 3.10 -0.80
N VAL A 296 19.79 2.65 -1.20
CA VAL A 296 20.09 2.26 -2.58
C VAL A 296 20.29 0.74 -2.59
N GLY A 297 19.49 0.04 -3.39
CA GLY A 297 19.66 -1.40 -3.62
C GLY A 297 20.83 -1.64 -4.56
N CYS A 298 21.49 -2.78 -4.41
CA CYS A 298 22.55 -3.23 -5.31
C CYS A 298 22.08 -4.46 -6.08
N CYS A 299 21.95 -4.32 -7.40
CA CYS A 299 21.45 -5.34 -8.31
C CYS A 299 22.56 -5.88 -9.20
N GLN A 300 22.47 -7.16 -9.60
CA GLN A 300 23.43 -7.74 -10.54
C GLN A 300 23.15 -7.29 -11.97
#